data_AF-A0A2N7YS98-F1
#
_entry.id   AF-A0A2N7YS98-F1
#
_cell.length_a   1.000
_cell.length_b   1.000
_cell.length_c   1.000
_cell.angle_alpha   90.00
_cell.angle_beta   90.00
_cell.angle_gamma   90.00
#
_symmetry.space_group_name_H-M   'P 1'
#
loop_
_entity.id
_entity.type
_entity.pdbx_description
1 polymer ?
#
loop_
_entity_poly.entity_id
_entity_poly.type
_entity_poly.pdbx_seq_one_letter_code
_entity_poly.pdbx_strand_id
1 'polypeptide(L)'
;MYISQSCNPLAQVFYRPIDAAIRWCNLMAYETQILEVAWRSPTMLRSAFPQWPCLYANTEKIFDAIRHGELPYGCLGIQVAIGTRVECTQVTIRHTDLKLWMSRFHPEQKPAFLFDQPLNQNGTISIGTYLALQADRDALQLQVRSTETAYQQLLSELEAVGLEKENIEHLIKINGKVSDRSEATYLHIIGAMLSLLLGHSPSGKPHSVFRSQAAIVDALTAHYDKLPGISKRNLDEKFAAAKRSLSER
;
A
#
# COMPACT_ATOMS: atom_id res chain seq x y z
N MET A 1 7.77 -10.93 39.21
CA MET A 1 9.20 -10.61 39.38
C MET A 1 9.35 -9.10 39.30
N TYR A 2 9.63 -8.41 40.42
CA TYR A 2 9.92 -6.98 40.42
C TYR A 2 11.33 -6.79 39.85
N ILE A 3 11.43 -6.05 38.74
CA ILE A 3 12.72 -5.73 38.11
C ILE A 3 13.33 -4.53 38.85
N SER A 4 14.54 -4.71 39.38
CA SER A 4 15.24 -3.82 40.31
C SER A 4 15.72 -2.47 39.73
N GLN A 5 15.15 -2.00 38.63
CA GLN A 5 15.53 -0.75 37.94
C GLN A 5 14.32 0.09 37.49
N SER A 6 13.20 0.03 38.21
CA SER A 6 12.05 0.92 37.94
C SER A 6 12.18 2.31 38.58
N CYS A 7 13.21 2.55 39.39
CA CYS A 7 13.38 3.78 40.15
C CYS A 7 14.42 4.68 39.48
N ASN A 8 14.05 5.91 39.13
CA ASN A 8 15.00 6.95 38.73
C ASN A 8 15.82 7.34 39.97
N PRO A 9 17.14 7.06 40.03
CA PRO A 9 17.94 7.29 41.23
C PRO A 9 18.10 8.79 41.56
N LEU A 10 17.76 9.67 40.61
CA LEU A 10 17.79 11.12 40.78
C LEU A 10 16.43 11.70 41.20
N ALA A 11 15.36 10.91 41.17
CA ALA A 11 14.03 11.38 41.53
C ALA A 11 13.79 11.22 43.04
N GLN A 12 13.45 12.32 43.70
CA GLN A 12 12.91 12.36 45.06
C GLN A 12 11.41 12.66 45.01
N VAL A 13 10.68 12.29 46.07
CA VAL A 13 9.24 12.60 46.23
C VAL A 13 9.03 14.10 46.43
N PHE A 14 9.93 14.73 47.19
CA PHE A 14 9.96 16.15 47.48
C PHE A 14 11.35 16.71 47.25
N TYR A 15 11.43 17.97 46.84
CA TYR A 15 12.67 18.71 46.66
C TYR A 15 12.61 19.99 47.48
N ARG A 16 13.72 20.40 48.10
CA ARG A 16 13.90 21.82 48.44
C ARG A 16 14.20 22.59 47.16
N PRO A 17 13.89 23.90 47.09
CA PRO A 17 14.21 24.72 45.93
C PRO A 17 15.67 24.60 45.47
N ILE A 18 16.61 24.52 46.42
CA ILE A 18 18.04 24.32 46.13
C ILE A 18 18.34 22.93 45.55
N ASP A 19 17.72 21.86 46.07
CA ASP A 19 17.93 20.49 45.57
C ASP A 19 17.44 20.36 44.13
N ALA A 20 16.27 20.95 43.84
CA ALA A 20 15.70 21.01 42.50
C ALA A 20 16.61 21.78 41.54
N ALA A 21 17.18 22.91 41.97
CA ALA A 21 18.11 23.70 41.15
C ALA A 21 19.43 22.96 40.88
N ILE A 22 20.01 22.27 41.87
CA ILE A 22 21.21 21.44 41.69
C ILE A 22 20.95 20.36 40.63
N ARG A 23 19.81 19.67 40.73
CA ARG A 23 19.41 18.62 39.79
C ARG A 23 19.11 19.16 38.40
N TRP A 24 18.50 20.34 38.31
CA TRP A 24 18.24 21.02 37.03
C TRP A 24 19.54 21.45 36.34
N CYS A 25 20.53 21.91 37.12
CA CYS A 25 21.85 22.27 36.60
C CYS A 25 22.80 21.07 36.39
N ASN A 26 22.39 19.85 36.70
CA ASN A 26 23.24 18.65 36.68
C ASN A 26 24.50 18.77 37.57
N LEU A 27 24.38 19.39 38.74
CA LEU A 27 25.49 19.66 39.68
C LEU A 27 25.55 18.65 40.84
N MET A 28 25.03 17.44 40.65
CA MET A 28 24.94 16.41 41.71
C MET A 28 26.28 16.03 42.33
N ALA A 29 27.38 16.09 41.55
CA ALA A 29 28.72 15.82 42.05
C ALA A 29 29.20 16.82 43.11
N TYR A 30 28.58 18.00 43.18
CA TYR A 30 28.93 19.09 44.10
C TYR A 30 27.83 19.38 45.12
N GLU A 31 26.82 18.50 45.24
CA GLU A 31 25.63 18.70 46.09
C GLU A 31 26.02 19.03 47.54
N THR A 32 26.95 18.27 48.13
CA THR A 32 27.40 18.49 49.52
C THR A 32 28.00 19.88 49.72
N GLN A 33 28.93 20.28 48.85
CA GLN A 33 29.60 21.59 48.91
C GLN A 33 28.59 22.74 48.74
N ILE A 34 27.64 22.60 47.82
CA ILE A 34 26.61 23.62 47.57
C ILE A 34 25.69 23.73 48.79
N LEU A 35 25.25 22.60 49.34
CA LEU A 35 24.31 22.58 50.47
C LEU A 35 24.92 23.18 51.74
N GLU A 36 26.21 22.98 52.02
CA GLU A 36 26.88 23.58 53.18
C GLU A 36 26.81 25.11 53.19
N VAL A 37 26.94 25.74 52.01
CA VAL A 37 26.85 27.19 51.86
C VAL A 37 25.40 27.65 51.82
N ALA A 38 24.53 26.93 51.10
CA ALA A 38 23.12 27.25 50.97
C ALA A 38 22.38 27.19 52.32
N TRP A 39 22.80 26.30 53.23
CA TRP A 39 22.24 26.19 54.58
C TRP A 39 22.40 27.47 55.40
N ARG A 40 23.48 28.23 55.15
CA ARG A 40 23.76 29.48 55.86
C ARG A 40 22.95 30.63 55.31
N SER A 41 22.83 30.73 53.98
CA SER A 41 21.89 31.64 53.33
C SER A 41 21.76 31.35 51.83
N PRO A 42 20.55 31.16 51.29
CA PRO A 42 20.31 31.05 49.85
C PRO A 42 20.80 32.27 49.05
N THR A 43 20.83 33.47 49.66
CA THR A 43 21.28 34.70 48.98
C THR A 43 22.78 34.73 48.69
N MET A 44 23.57 33.90 49.38
CA MET A 44 25.03 33.81 49.21
C MET A 44 25.44 32.92 48.03
N LEU A 45 24.50 32.19 47.42
CA LEU A 45 24.81 31.28 46.30
C LEU A 45 25.44 32.01 45.11
N ARG A 46 24.99 33.24 44.82
CA ARG A 46 25.51 34.06 43.72
C ARG A 46 26.99 34.44 43.93
N SER A 47 27.37 34.79 45.17
CA SER A 47 28.74 35.20 45.49
C SER A 47 29.67 34.03 45.75
N ALA A 48 29.14 32.92 46.29
CA ALA A 48 29.92 31.73 46.61
C ALA A 48 30.20 30.83 45.40
N PHE A 49 29.30 30.77 44.42
CA PHE A 49 29.44 29.90 43.23
C PHE A 49 29.22 30.66 41.92
N PRO A 50 30.05 31.68 41.61
CA PRO A 50 29.92 32.46 40.37
C PRO A 50 30.11 31.61 39.10
N GLN A 51 30.82 30.48 39.19
CA GLN A 51 31.05 29.55 38.09
C GLN A 51 29.80 28.80 37.62
N TRP A 52 28.71 28.80 38.41
CA TRP A 52 27.46 28.12 38.07
C TRP A 52 26.26 29.10 38.07
N PRO A 53 26.16 29.99 37.06
CA PRO A 53 25.07 30.97 37.00
C PRO A 53 23.67 30.34 37.03
N CYS A 54 23.53 29.15 36.44
CA CYS A 54 22.25 28.44 36.40
C CYS A 54 21.74 28.06 37.81
N LEU A 55 22.63 27.84 38.79
CA LEU A 55 22.25 27.36 40.11
C LEU A 55 21.42 28.40 40.86
N TYR A 56 21.97 29.61 40.98
CA TYR A 56 21.25 30.74 41.58
C TYR A 56 20.06 31.15 40.72
N ALA A 57 20.21 31.23 39.39
CA ALA A 57 19.12 31.63 38.50
C ALA A 57 17.91 30.69 38.58
N ASN A 58 18.12 29.37 38.60
CA ASN A 58 17.04 28.40 38.69
C ASN A 58 16.45 28.33 40.10
N THR A 59 17.27 28.54 41.14
CA THR A 59 16.78 28.66 42.52
C THR A 59 15.83 29.86 42.66
N GLU A 60 16.20 31.02 42.11
CA GLU A 60 15.34 32.21 42.09
C GLU A 60 14.05 31.98 41.29
N LYS A 61 14.13 31.35 40.10
CA LYS A 61 12.92 31.00 39.32
C LYS A 61 11.93 30.15 40.13
N ILE A 62 12.44 29.16 40.87
CA ILE A 62 11.61 28.29 41.70
C ILE A 62 10.98 29.10 42.84
N PHE A 63 11.74 29.95 43.53
CA PHE A 63 11.19 30.81 44.59
C PHE A 63 10.20 31.84 44.06
N ASP A 64 10.44 32.39 42.87
CA ASP A 64 9.55 33.33 42.20
C ASP A 64 8.21 32.67 41.88
N ALA A 65 8.23 31.48 41.27
CA ALA A 65 7.03 30.70 40.98
C ALA A 65 6.22 30.38 42.25
N ILE A 66 6.89 30.12 43.38
CA ILE A 66 6.24 29.91 44.68
C ILE A 66 5.58 31.19 45.18
N ARG A 67 6.29 32.32 45.14
CA ARG A 67 5.78 33.63 45.60
C ARG A 67 4.56 34.08 44.80
N HIS A 68 4.52 33.77 43.52
CA HIS A 68 3.41 34.11 42.61
C HIS A 68 2.31 33.04 42.54
N GLY A 69 2.43 31.94 43.29
CA GLY A 69 1.41 30.89 43.36
C GLY A 69 1.32 29.99 42.11
N GLU A 70 2.33 30.02 41.24
CA GLU A 70 2.42 29.16 40.05
C GLU A 70 2.87 27.74 40.41
N LEU A 71 3.68 27.61 41.47
CA LEU A 71 4.22 26.35 41.96
C LEU A 71 3.72 26.07 43.38
N PRO A 72 2.87 25.03 43.58
CA PRO A 72 2.47 24.59 44.90
C PRO A 72 3.67 24.19 45.76
N TYR A 73 3.63 24.57 47.04
CA TYR A 73 4.69 24.28 48.00
C TYR A 73 4.13 23.80 49.34
N GLY A 74 5.02 23.23 50.14
CA GLY A 74 4.76 22.74 51.47
C GLY A 74 5.87 23.09 52.44
N CYS A 75 5.67 22.75 53.70
CA CYS A 75 6.67 22.80 54.76
C CYS A 75 6.89 21.36 55.26
N LEU A 76 8.14 20.88 55.24
CA LEU A 76 8.49 19.52 55.68
C LEU A 76 7.64 18.41 55.01
N GLY A 77 7.24 18.61 53.75
CA GLY A 77 6.45 17.65 52.97
C GLY A 77 4.93 17.80 53.10
N ILE A 78 4.42 18.71 53.94
CA ILE A 78 2.99 19.00 54.09
C ILE A 78 2.64 20.23 53.25
N GLN A 79 1.71 20.10 52.31
CA GLN A 79 1.28 21.21 51.46
C GLN A 79 0.63 22.33 52.30
N VAL A 80 1.02 23.58 52.03
CA VAL A 80 0.50 24.76 52.73
C VAL A 80 -0.36 25.63 51.80
N ALA A 81 -1.22 26.46 52.38
CA ALA A 81 -1.99 27.42 51.60
C ALA A 81 -1.07 28.48 50.95
N ILE A 82 -1.46 28.95 49.76
CA ILE A 82 -0.72 29.98 49.03
C ILE A 82 -0.58 31.24 49.90
N GLY A 83 0.62 31.79 49.98
CA GLY A 83 0.93 32.99 50.78
C GLY A 83 1.27 32.72 52.25
N THR A 84 1.27 31.45 52.70
CA THR A 84 1.76 31.08 54.03
C THR A 84 3.25 31.37 54.14
N ARG A 85 3.67 32.13 55.16
CA ARG A 85 5.09 32.40 55.40
C ARG A 85 5.79 31.14 55.90
N VAL A 86 6.68 30.59 55.08
CA VAL A 86 7.55 29.46 55.40
C VAL A 86 8.99 29.90 55.20
N GLU A 87 9.88 29.51 56.11
CA GLU A 87 11.31 29.79 55.97
C GLU A 87 11.85 29.12 54.69
N CYS A 88 12.68 29.84 53.93
CA CYS A 88 13.18 29.35 52.62
C CYS A 88 13.91 28.00 52.72
N THR A 89 14.48 27.68 53.88
CA THR A 89 15.17 26.43 54.18
C THR A 89 14.23 25.25 54.44
N GLN A 90 12.97 25.52 54.77
CA GLN A 90 11.95 24.52 55.12
C GLN A 90 10.94 24.25 53.99
N VAL A 91 11.00 25.05 52.91
CA VAL A 91 10.15 24.90 51.74
C VAL A 91 10.43 23.58 51.03
N THR A 92 9.37 22.83 50.75
CA THR A 92 9.41 21.58 49.98
C THR A 92 8.42 21.63 48.83
N ILE A 93 8.81 21.10 47.66
CA ILE A 93 8.00 21.04 46.45
C ILE A 93 7.84 19.58 46.03
N ARG A 94 6.62 19.14 45.69
CA ARG A 94 6.40 17.77 45.21
C ARG A 94 6.97 17.58 43.81
N HIS A 95 7.47 16.39 43.52
CA HIS A 95 7.95 16.02 42.19
C HIS A 95 6.91 16.28 41.09
N THR A 96 5.66 15.87 41.32
CA THR A 96 4.57 16.04 40.34
C THR A 96 4.29 17.51 40.04
N ASP A 97 4.28 18.35 41.08
CA ASP A 97 4.01 19.79 40.94
C ASP A 97 5.15 20.49 40.20
N LEU A 98 6.40 20.16 40.55
CA LEU A 98 7.59 20.69 39.88
C LEU A 98 7.62 20.27 38.40
N LYS A 99 7.32 19.00 38.10
CA LYS A 99 7.24 18.47 36.74
C LYS A 99 6.15 19.15 35.92
N LEU A 100 4.97 19.36 36.49
CA LEU A 100 3.86 20.05 35.83
C LEU A 100 4.21 21.52 35.54
N TRP A 101 4.76 22.22 36.53
CA TRP A 101 5.20 23.61 36.38
C TRP A 101 6.28 23.74 35.29
N MET A 102 7.31 22.88 35.32
CA MET A 102 8.36 22.89 34.28
C MET A 102 7.79 22.57 32.88
N SER A 103 6.85 21.62 32.77
CA SER A 103 6.21 21.31 31.48
C SER A 103 5.44 22.49 30.89
N ARG A 104 4.92 23.38 31.76
CA ARG A 104 4.11 24.53 31.36
C ARG A 104 4.95 25.78 31.06
N PHE A 105 5.92 26.09 31.91
CA PHE A 105 6.67 27.35 31.84
C PHE A 105 8.08 27.22 31.24
N HIS A 106 8.62 25.99 31.19
CA HIS A 106 9.94 25.69 30.63
C HIS A 106 9.91 24.43 29.73
N PRO A 107 9.04 24.38 28.70
CA PRO A 107 8.85 23.18 27.87
C PRO A 107 10.12 22.72 27.13
N GLU A 108 11.07 23.63 26.90
CA GLU A 108 12.36 23.39 26.27
C GLU A 108 13.39 22.76 27.22
N GLN A 109 13.15 22.76 28.54
CA GLN A 109 14.07 22.24 29.55
C GLN A 109 13.49 20.99 30.21
N LYS A 110 14.07 19.83 29.87
CA LYS A 110 13.63 18.52 30.39
C LYS A 110 14.74 17.85 31.21
N PRO A 111 15.01 18.30 32.44
CA PRO A 111 16.05 17.70 33.26
C PRO A 111 15.69 16.24 33.60
N ALA A 112 16.70 15.37 33.56
CA ALA A 112 16.52 13.93 33.68
C ALA A 112 15.80 13.50 34.96
N PHE A 113 16.03 14.20 36.08
CA PHE A 113 15.39 13.85 37.36
C PHE A 113 13.85 14.01 37.37
N LEU A 114 13.25 14.73 36.41
CA LEU A 114 11.79 14.90 36.27
C LEU A 114 11.19 14.16 35.08
N PHE A 115 11.95 14.11 33.98
CA PHE A 115 11.43 13.66 32.67
C PHE A 115 12.04 12.35 32.19
N ASP A 116 13.10 11.86 32.81
CA ASP A 116 13.66 10.56 32.47
C ASP A 116 12.73 9.46 33.00
N GLN A 117 11.95 8.89 32.09
CA GLN A 117 11.23 7.65 32.33
C GLN A 117 12.25 6.51 32.22
N PRO A 118 12.21 5.49 33.10
CA PRO A 118 12.92 4.26 32.78
C PRO A 118 12.45 3.82 31.39
N LEU A 119 13.38 3.52 30.48
CA LEU A 119 13.18 3.22 29.05
C LEU A 119 12.14 2.11 28.73
N ASN A 120 11.49 1.55 29.74
CA ASN A 120 10.62 0.38 29.68
C ASN A 120 9.12 0.71 29.66
N GLN A 121 8.71 1.97 29.46
CA GLN A 121 7.31 2.30 29.09
C GLN A 121 7.03 2.25 27.58
N ASN A 122 7.92 1.63 26.80
CA ASN A 122 7.66 1.29 25.38
C ASN A 122 6.48 0.33 25.16
N GLY A 123 5.76 -0.08 26.22
CA GLY A 123 4.53 -0.87 26.15
C GLY A 123 3.24 -0.04 26.17
N THR A 124 3.28 1.27 26.43
CA THR A 124 2.07 2.11 26.39
C THR A 124 1.93 2.67 24.99
N ILE A 125 1.25 1.91 24.11
CA ILE A 125 0.90 2.37 22.75
C ILE A 125 0.26 3.75 22.89
N SER A 126 0.92 4.77 22.34
CA SER A 126 0.38 6.13 22.35
C SER A 126 -0.97 6.13 21.63
N ILE A 127 -1.93 6.89 22.14
CA ILE A 127 -3.24 7.06 21.49
C ILE A 127 -3.10 7.49 20.02
N GLY A 128 -2.09 8.30 19.71
CA GLY A 128 -1.77 8.69 18.34
C GLY A 128 -1.34 7.52 17.46
N THR A 129 -0.55 6.58 18.00
CA THR A 129 -0.15 5.36 17.30
C THR A 129 -1.34 4.44 17.05
N TYR A 130 -2.24 4.30 18.04
CA TYR A 130 -3.48 3.54 17.86
C TYR A 130 -4.37 4.12 16.77
N LEU A 131 -4.57 5.44 16.78
CA LEU A 131 -5.38 6.13 15.77
C LEU A 131 -4.78 6.04 14.36
N ALA A 132 -3.45 6.16 14.24
CA ALA A 132 -2.76 5.97 12.97
C ALA A 132 -2.96 4.54 12.42
N LEU A 133 -2.75 3.52 13.26
CA LEU A 133 -2.97 2.13 12.87
C LEU A 133 -4.44 1.84 12.51
N GLN A 134 -5.39 2.50 13.19
CA GLN A 134 -6.81 2.39 12.86
C GLN A 134 -7.10 3.00 11.48
N ALA A 135 -6.57 4.17 11.19
CA ALA A 135 -6.72 4.81 9.87
C ALA A 135 -6.11 3.95 8.76
N ASP A 136 -4.93 3.38 8.99
CA ASP A 136 -4.27 2.49 8.03
C ASP A 136 -5.07 1.22 7.78
N ARG A 137 -5.62 0.61 8.83
CA ARG A 137 -6.51 -0.55 8.73
C ARG A 137 -7.76 -0.22 7.89
N ASP A 138 -8.39 0.92 8.15
CA ASP A 138 -9.60 1.33 7.45
C ASP A 138 -9.31 1.63 5.97
N ALA A 139 -8.16 2.23 5.66
CA ALA A 139 -7.69 2.43 4.29
C ALA A 139 -7.44 1.10 3.55
N LEU A 140 -6.76 0.15 4.20
CA LEU A 140 -6.53 -1.19 3.64
C LEU A 140 -7.84 -1.95 3.40
N GLN A 141 -8.82 -1.84 4.31
CA GLN A 141 -10.13 -2.46 4.12
C GLN A 141 -10.87 -1.91 2.89
N LEU A 142 -10.76 -0.62 2.62
CA LEU A 142 -11.33 -0.01 1.41
C LEU A 142 -10.61 -0.52 0.15
N GLN A 143 -9.29 -0.62 0.18
CA GLN A 143 -8.51 -1.13 -0.95
C GLN A 143 -8.84 -2.59 -1.27
N VAL A 144 -9.00 -3.43 -0.25
CA VAL A 144 -9.40 -4.84 -0.42
C VAL A 144 -10.76 -4.92 -1.10
N ARG A 145 -11.77 -4.18 -0.61
CA ARG A 145 -13.10 -4.16 -1.20
C ARG A 145 -13.08 -3.70 -2.66
N SER A 146 -12.32 -2.64 -2.97
CA SER A 146 -12.19 -2.15 -4.34
C SER A 146 -11.55 -3.20 -5.27
N THR A 147 -10.54 -3.90 -4.78
CA THR A 147 -9.84 -4.94 -5.55
C THR A 147 -10.76 -6.14 -5.79
N GLU A 148 -11.51 -6.55 -4.77
CA GLU A 148 -12.49 -7.63 -4.86
C GLU A 148 -13.58 -7.31 -5.90
N THR A 149 -14.10 -6.08 -5.91
CA THR A 149 -15.07 -5.65 -6.92
C THR A 149 -14.50 -5.67 -8.34
N ALA A 150 -13.26 -5.21 -8.53
CA ALA A 150 -12.60 -5.23 -9.84
C ALA A 150 -12.33 -6.67 -10.32
N TYR A 151 -11.96 -7.56 -9.40
CA TYR A 151 -11.76 -8.97 -9.71
C TYR A 151 -13.06 -9.66 -10.15
N GLN A 152 -14.17 -9.40 -9.45
CA GLN A 152 -15.48 -9.94 -9.83
C GLN A 152 -15.94 -9.42 -11.21
N GLN A 153 -15.68 -8.15 -11.51
CA GLN A 153 -15.94 -7.59 -12.84
C GLN A 153 -15.13 -8.31 -13.92
N LEU A 154 -13.83 -8.51 -13.70
CA LEU A 154 -12.96 -9.20 -14.65
C LEU A 154 -13.40 -10.65 -14.90
N LEU A 155 -13.85 -11.36 -13.87
CA LEU A 155 -14.41 -12.71 -14.02
C LEU A 155 -15.68 -12.69 -14.89
N SER A 156 -16.59 -11.74 -14.66
CA SER A 156 -17.80 -11.61 -15.47
C SER A 156 -17.50 -11.28 -16.94
N GLU A 157 -16.48 -10.46 -17.20
CA GLU A 157 -16.02 -10.16 -18.56
C GLU A 157 -15.40 -11.39 -19.22
N LEU A 158 -14.59 -12.17 -18.50
CA LEU A 158 -14.02 -13.42 -19.00
C LEU A 158 -15.10 -14.44 -19.36
N GLU A 159 -16.13 -14.58 -18.53
CA GLU A 159 -17.28 -15.44 -18.82
C GLU A 159 -18.02 -14.96 -20.07
N ALA A 160 -18.28 -13.66 -20.20
CA ALA A 160 -18.93 -13.09 -21.38
C ALA A 160 -18.12 -13.35 -22.67
N VAL A 161 -16.81 -13.10 -22.64
CA VAL A 161 -15.90 -13.37 -23.76
C VAL A 161 -15.84 -14.87 -24.08
N GLY A 162 -15.87 -15.73 -23.06
CA GLY A 162 -15.94 -17.19 -23.24
C GLY A 162 -17.18 -17.61 -24.01
N LEU A 163 -18.35 -17.09 -23.64
CA LEU A 163 -19.62 -17.36 -24.33
C LEU A 163 -19.62 -16.86 -25.78
N GLU A 164 -19.06 -15.67 -26.02
CA GLU A 164 -18.92 -15.13 -27.38
C GLU A 164 -18.03 -16.02 -28.26
N LYS A 165 -16.90 -16.48 -27.71
CA LYS A 165 -15.98 -17.38 -28.41
C LYS A 165 -16.67 -18.69 -28.78
N GLU A 166 -17.39 -19.33 -27.85
CA GLU A 166 -18.13 -20.56 -28.12
C GLU A 166 -19.18 -20.37 -29.22
N ASN A 167 -19.89 -19.24 -29.20
CA ASN A 167 -20.88 -18.90 -30.23
C ASN A 167 -20.22 -18.74 -31.61
N ILE A 168 -19.08 -18.03 -31.68
CA ILE A 168 -18.32 -17.87 -32.93
C ILE A 168 -17.83 -19.22 -33.44
N GLU A 169 -17.26 -20.08 -32.59
CA GLU A 169 -16.80 -21.41 -32.96
C GLU A 169 -17.95 -22.27 -33.51
N HIS A 170 -19.13 -22.19 -32.89
CA HIS A 170 -20.32 -22.88 -33.36
C HIS A 170 -20.77 -22.37 -34.75
N LEU A 171 -20.78 -21.06 -34.96
CA LEU A 171 -21.11 -20.46 -36.26
C LEU A 171 -20.13 -20.87 -37.36
N ILE A 172 -18.83 -20.87 -37.07
CA ILE A 172 -17.79 -21.33 -38.01
C ILE A 172 -18.02 -22.80 -38.36
N LYS A 173 -18.32 -23.65 -37.38
CA LYS A 173 -18.57 -25.08 -37.60
C LYS A 173 -19.81 -25.33 -38.46
N ILE A 174 -20.89 -24.58 -38.25
CA ILE A 174 -22.09 -24.67 -39.09
C ILE A 174 -21.77 -24.20 -40.51
N ASN A 175 -21.17 -23.02 -40.66
CA ASN A 175 -20.93 -22.44 -41.97
C ASN A 175 -19.91 -23.25 -42.79
N GLY A 176 -18.89 -23.80 -42.13
CA GLY A 176 -17.92 -24.73 -42.74
C GLY A 176 -18.60 -25.99 -43.28
N LYS A 177 -19.46 -26.64 -42.48
CA LYS A 177 -20.22 -27.82 -42.94
C LYS A 177 -21.15 -27.53 -44.12
N VAL A 178 -21.78 -26.35 -44.13
CA VAL A 178 -22.62 -25.91 -45.25
C VAL A 178 -21.77 -25.68 -46.49
N SER A 179 -20.59 -25.06 -46.34
CA SER A 179 -19.64 -24.85 -47.43
C SER A 179 -19.14 -26.17 -48.01
N ASP A 180 -18.73 -27.13 -47.18
CA ASP A 180 -18.24 -28.44 -47.64
C ASP A 180 -19.30 -29.21 -48.44
N ARG A 181 -20.56 -29.17 -47.97
CA ARG A 181 -21.68 -29.81 -48.67
C ARG A 181 -21.97 -29.17 -50.02
N SER A 182 -21.94 -27.84 -50.08
CA SER A 182 -22.13 -27.09 -51.31
C SER A 182 -20.97 -27.33 -52.28
N GLU A 183 -19.73 -27.32 -51.80
CA GLU A 183 -18.53 -27.60 -52.60
C GLU A 183 -18.56 -29.00 -53.22
N ALA A 184 -18.90 -30.03 -52.43
CA ALA A 184 -19.07 -31.38 -52.95
C ALA A 184 -20.16 -31.45 -54.04
N THR A 185 -21.26 -30.74 -53.85
CA THR A 185 -22.35 -30.66 -54.84
C THR A 185 -21.86 -29.98 -56.14
N TYR A 186 -21.13 -28.87 -56.04
CA TYR A 186 -20.55 -28.21 -57.21
C TYR A 186 -19.53 -29.10 -57.93
N LEU A 187 -18.66 -29.80 -57.20
CA LEU A 187 -17.70 -30.74 -57.79
C LEU A 187 -18.41 -31.89 -58.52
N HIS A 188 -19.50 -32.44 -57.98
CA HIS A 188 -20.29 -33.46 -58.69
C HIS A 188 -20.91 -32.92 -59.98
N ILE A 189 -21.50 -31.72 -59.95
CA ILE A 189 -22.09 -31.08 -61.14
C ILE A 189 -21.01 -30.86 -62.20
N ILE A 190 -19.87 -30.29 -61.81
CA ILE A 190 -18.74 -30.04 -62.71
C ILE A 190 -18.21 -31.35 -63.30
N GLY A 191 -18.02 -32.38 -62.46
CA GLY A 191 -17.54 -33.70 -62.90
C GLY A 191 -18.50 -34.36 -63.89
N ALA A 192 -19.81 -34.25 -63.65
CA ALA A 192 -20.83 -34.83 -64.52
C ALA A 192 -20.87 -34.11 -65.86
N MET A 193 -20.77 -32.78 -65.85
CA MET A 193 -20.65 -31.97 -67.06
C MET A 193 -19.39 -32.32 -67.86
N LEU A 194 -18.23 -32.45 -67.20
CA LEU A 194 -16.98 -32.86 -67.85
C LEU A 194 -17.10 -34.26 -68.48
N SER A 195 -17.72 -35.19 -67.77
CA SER A 195 -17.92 -36.57 -68.26
C SER A 195 -18.85 -36.60 -69.46
N LEU A 196 -19.92 -35.79 -69.45
CA LEU A 196 -20.82 -35.64 -70.60
C LEU A 196 -20.11 -35.00 -71.78
N LEU A 197 -19.36 -33.90 -71.58
CA LEU A 197 -18.67 -33.20 -72.66
C LEU A 197 -17.63 -34.08 -73.36
N LEU A 198 -16.89 -34.89 -72.61
CA LEU A 198 -15.87 -35.80 -73.15
C LEU A 198 -16.44 -37.18 -73.54
N GLY A 199 -17.74 -37.40 -73.30
CA GLY A 199 -18.45 -38.64 -73.56
C GLY A 199 -18.93 -38.77 -75.01
N HIS A 200 -19.51 -39.94 -75.29
CA HIS A 200 -20.10 -40.28 -76.58
C HIS A 200 -21.52 -40.79 -76.36
N SER A 201 -22.40 -40.52 -77.32
CA SER A 201 -23.76 -41.07 -77.33
C SER A 201 -23.72 -42.61 -77.48
N PRO A 202 -24.82 -43.32 -77.16
CA PRO A 202 -24.91 -44.77 -77.38
C PRO A 202 -24.65 -45.19 -78.83
N SER A 203 -24.85 -44.28 -79.79
CA SER A 203 -24.57 -44.48 -81.22
C SER A 203 -23.13 -44.11 -81.62
N GLY A 204 -22.24 -43.84 -80.66
CA GLY A 204 -20.82 -43.54 -80.87
C GLY A 204 -20.50 -42.09 -81.27
N LYS A 205 -21.48 -41.18 -81.27
CA LYS A 205 -21.25 -39.78 -81.65
C LYS A 205 -20.74 -38.98 -80.44
N PRO A 206 -19.60 -38.26 -80.53
CA PRO A 206 -19.11 -37.45 -79.40
C PRO A 206 -20.12 -36.37 -79.03
N HIS A 207 -20.27 -36.12 -77.73
CA HIS A 207 -21.21 -35.11 -77.22
C HIS A 207 -20.69 -33.68 -77.38
N SER A 208 -19.38 -33.48 -77.50
CA SER A 208 -18.75 -32.18 -77.71
C SER A 208 -17.65 -32.22 -78.78
N VAL A 209 -17.25 -31.03 -79.23
CA VAL A 209 -16.07 -30.83 -80.09
C VAL A 209 -14.74 -31.00 -79.33
N PHE A 210 -14.78 -30.89 -78.00
CA PHE A 210 -13.59 -31.02 -77.16
C PHE A 210 -13.20 -32.49 -76.99
N ARG A 211 -11.93 -32.80 -77.26
CA ARG A 211 -11.39 -34.18 -77.20
C ARG A 211 -10.66 -34.51 -75.91
N SER A 212 -10.35 -33.52 -75.09
CA SER A 212 -9.64 -33.70 -73.82
C SER A 212 -9.98 -32.61 -72.82
N GLN A 213 -9.73 -32.89 -71.55
CA GLN A 213 -9.87 -31.90 -70.48
C GLN A 213 -8.97 -30.68 -70.70
N ALA A 214 -7.74 -30.87 -71.20
CA ALA A 214 -6.82 -29.78 -71.52
C ALA A 214 -7.41 -28.83 -72.59
N ALA A 215 -8.09 -29.37 -73.61
CA ALA A 215 -8.74 -28.55 -74.63
C ALA A 215 -9.90 -27.70 -74.05
N ILE A 216 -10.61 -28.21 -73.04
CA ILE A 216 -11.65 -27.46 -72.33
C ILE A 216 -11.02 -26.35 -71.48
N VAL A 217 -9.91 -26.63 -70.78
CA VAL A 217 -9.18 -25.65 -69.97
C VAL A 217 -8.61 -24.52 -70.84
N ASP A 218 -8.00 -24.85 -71.96
CA ASP A 218 -7.46 -23.87 -72.90
C ASP A 218 -8.59 -23.02 -73.51
N ALA A 219 -9.75 -23.60 -73.82
CA ALA A 219 -10.91 -22.84 -74.30
C ALA A 219 -11.50 -21.92 -73.21
N LEU A 220 -11.66 -22.40 -71.97
CA LEU A 220 -12.18 -21.59 -70.88
C LEU A 220 -11.24 -20.43 -70.52
N THR A 221 -9.94 -20.68 -70.48
CA THR A 221 -8.94 -19.63 -70.23
C THR A 221 -8.88 -18.64 -71.38
N ALA A 222 -9.02 -19.06 -72.64
CA ALA A 222 -9.04 -18.13 -73.78
C ALA A 222 -10.30 -17.24 -73.84
N HIS A 223 -11.44 -17.74 -73.38
CA HIS A 223 -12.72 -17.01 -73.46
C HIS A 223 -13.11 -16.26 -72.18
N TYR A 224 -12.60 -16.68 -71.02
CA TYR A 224 -13.02 -16.17 -69.71
C TYR A 224 -11.86 -15.82 -68.76
N ASP A 225 -10.68 -15.49 -69.31
CA ASP A 225 -9.47 -15.11 -68.55
C ASP A 225 -9.66 -14.03 -67.48
N LYS A 226 -10.61 -13.10 -67.70
CA LYS A 226 -10.91 -12.00 -66.78
C LYS A 226 -11.76 -12.40 -65.58
N LEU A 227 -12.33 -13.61 -65.55
CA LEU A 227 -13.12 -14.08 -64.41
C LEU A 227 -12.20 -14.61 -63.30
N PRO A 228 -12.32 -14.08 -62.07
CA PRO A 228 -11.51 -14.54 -60.95
C PRO A 228 -11.79 -16.03 -60.69
N GLY A 229 -10.72 -16.81 -60.56
CA GLY A 229 -10.80 -18.27 -60.40
C GLY A 229 -10.76 -19.08 -61.69
N ILE A 230 -10.72 -18.46 -62.88
CA ILE A 230 -10.61 -19.16 -64.18
C ILE A 230 -9.15 -19.19 -64.68
N SER A 231 -8.19 -19.34 -63.76
CA SER A 231 -6.79 -19.58 -64.15
C SER A 231 -6.60 -21.04 -64.56
N LYS A 232 -5.67 -21.30 -65.48
CA LYS A 232 -5.32 -22.67 -65.93
C LYS A 232 -5.10 -23.61 -64.75
N ARG A 233 -4.28 -23.17 -63.78
CA ARG A 233 -3.98 -23.91 -62.55
C ARG A 233 -5.25 -24.25 -61.74
N ASN A 234 -6.13 -23.28 -61.50
CA ASN A 234 -7.32 -23.52 -60.67
C ASN A 234 -8.33 -24.44 -61.37
N LEU A 235 -8.49 -24.31 -62.68
CA LEU A 235 -9.34 -25.20 -63.47
C LEU A 235 -8.80 -26.64 -63.46
N ASP A 236 -7.49 -26.82 -63.67
CA ASP A 236 -6.87 -28.14 -63.62
C ASP A 236 -7.06 -28.80 -62.24
N GLU A 237 -6.84 -28.05 -61.15
CA GLU A 237 -7.04 -28.52 -59.78
C GLU A 237 -8.52 -28.90 -59.52
N LYS A 238 -9.49 -28.03 -59.87
CA LYS A 238 -10.93 -28.28 -59.65
C LYS A 238 -11.49 -29.38 -60.55
N PHE A 239 -11.05 -29.49 -61.80
CA PHE A 239 -11.49 -30.56 -62.71
C PHE A 239 -10.94 -31.92 -62.29
N ALA A 240 -9.69 -31.98 -61.82
CA ALA A 240 -9.15 -33.21 -61.25
C ALA A 240 -9.93 -33.63 -59.99
N ALA A 241 -10.24 -32.69 -59.09
CA ALA A 241 -11.05 -32.96 -57.90
C ALA A 241 -12.49 -33.42 -58.25
N ALA A 242 -13.13 -32.76 -59.21
CA ALA A 242 -14.46 -33.10 -59.71
C ALA A 242 -14.52 -34.48 -60.38
N LYS A 243 -13.45 -34.90 -61.07
CA LYS A 243 -13.36 -36.24 -61.63
C LYS A 243 -13.21 -37.30 -60.54
N ARG A 244 -12.40 -37.02 -59.50
CA ARG A 244 -12.22 -37.93 -58.36
C ARG A 244 -13.52 -38.15 -57.59
N SER A 245 -14.30 -37.09 -57.35
CA SER A 245 -15.56 -37.19 -56.62
C SER A 245 -16.62 -38.07 -57.30
N LEU A 246 -16.53 -38.25 -58.63
CA LEU A 246 -17.38 -39.20 -59.36
C LEU A 246 -16.84 -40.63 -59.38
N SER A 247 -15.52 -40.82 -59.29
CA SER A 247 -14.89 -42.16 -59.29
C SER A 247 -14.84 -42.81 -57.91
N GLU A 248 -14.98 -42.04 -56.83
CA GLU A 248 -15.01 -42.52 -55.44
C GLU A 248 -16.41 -43.02 -55.01
N ARG A 249 -17.36 -43.13 -55.95
CA ARG A 249 -18.65 -43.82 -55.79
C ARG A 249 -18.61 -45.20 -56.42
#